data_AF-A0A351KDI8-F1
#
_entry.id   AF-A0A351KDI8-F1
#
_cell.length_a   1.000
_cell.length_b   1.000
_cell.length_c   1.000
_cell.angle_alpha   90.00
_cell.angle_beta   90.00
_cell.angle_gamma   90.00
#
_symmetry.space_group_name_H-M   'P 1'
#
loop_
_entity.id
_entity.type
_entity.pdbx_description
1 polymer ?
#
loop_
_entity_poly.entity_id
_entity_poly.type
_entity_poly.pdbx_seq_one_letter_code
_entity_poly.pdbx_strand_id
1 'polypeptide(L)'
;MEWTDEQKKAIETRGCNLLISAAAGSGKTAVLVQRIIEKLIDEENPIDIDRLLVVTFTNAAASEMREKIGNALSKELEKNPSSKNLQKQLALLNKASIK
;
A
#
# COMPACT_ATOMS: atom_id res chain seq x y z
N MET A 1 13.18 6.99 4.26
CA MET A 1 12.44 7.52 5.43
C MET A 1 12.58 6.51 6.53
N GLU A 2 12.79 6.97 7.75
CA GLU A 2 12.80 6.11 8.92
C GLU A 2 11.40 6.13 9.54
N TRP A 3 10.79 4.95 9.69
CA TRP A 3 9.48 4.77 10.31
C TRP A 3 9.64 4.72 11.84
N THR A 4 8.72 5.34 12.58
CA THR A 4 8.66 5.14 14.05
C THR A 4 8.30 3.70 14.38
N ASP A 5 8.54 3.27 15.61
CA ASP A 5 8.24 1.89 16.02
C ASP A 5 6.73 1.59 15.95
N GLU A 6 5.87 2.57 16.25
CA GLU A 6 4.43 2.44 16.08
C GLU A 6 4.02 2.32 14.62
N GLN A 7 4.69 3.08 13.73
CA GLN A 7 4.44 3.01 12.29
C GLN A 7 4.90 1.67 11.73
N LYS A 8 6.10 1.19 12.09
CA LYS A 8 6.60 -0.15 11.73
C LYS A 8 5.64 -1.23 12.21
N LYS A 9 5.22 -1.18 13.47
CA LYS A 9 4.23 -2.13 14.02
C LYS A 9 2.92 -2.10 13.23
N ALA A 10 2.43 -0.91 12.89
CA ALA A 10 1.24 -0.75 12.07
C ALA A 10 1.43 -1.24 10.63
N ILE A 11 2.64 -1.15 10.08
CA ILE A 11 2.99 -1.62 8.74
C ILE A 11 3.12 -3.15 8.74
N GLU A 12 3.73 -3.75 9.74
CA GLU A 12 4.14 -5.17 9.78
C GLU A 12 3.09 -6.11 10.37
N THR A 13 2.24 -5.67 11.30
CA THR A 13 1.27 -6.56 11.97
C THR A 13 0.39 -7.31 10.95
N ARG A 14 0.29 -8.63 11.03
CA ARG A 14 -0.55 -9.49 10.16
C ARG A 14 -1.45 -10.40 11.01
N GLY A 15 -2.41 -11.07 10.38
CA GLY A 15 -3.19 -12.15 11.00
C GLY A 15 -4.30 -11.71 11.97
N CYS A 16 -4.59 -10.41 12.07
CA CYS A 16 -5.65 -9.89 12.94
C CYS A 16 -6.31 -8.65 12.36
N ASN A 17 -7.46 -8.28 12.93
CA ASN A 17 -8.08 -6.99 12.69
C ASN A 17 -7.29 -5.90 13.43
N LEU A 18 -6.89 -4.85 12.71
CA LEU A 18 -6.05 -3.79 13.23
C LEU A 18 -6.77 -2.44 13.17
N LEU A 19 -6.87 -1.76 14.31
CA LEU A 19 -7.34 -0.38 14.41
C LEU A 19 -6.16 0.53 14.73
N ILE A 20 -5.95 1.54 13.90
CA ILE A 20 -4.89 2.54 14.09
C ILE A 20 -5.55 3.87 14.43
N SER A 21 -5.36 4.33 15.66
CA SER A 21 -5.72 5.70 16.07
C SER A 21 -4.49 6.59 15.95
N ALA A 22 -4.60 7.71 15.23
CA ALA A 22 -3.49 8.64 15.11
C ALA A 22 -3.93 10.08 14.86
N ALA A 23 -3.16 11.04 15.38
CA ALA A 23 -3.41 12.47 15.24
C ALA A 23 -3.22 12.96 13.79
N ALA A 24 -3.74 14.14 13.46
CA ALA A 24 -3.46 14.78 12.16
C ALA A 24 -1.93 14.92 11.96
N GLY A 25 -1.45 14.75 10.73
CA GLY A 25 -0.02 14.83 10.41
C GLY A 25 0.84 13.62 10.80
N SER A 26 0.30 12.60 11.47
CA SER A 26 1.06 11.42 11.94
C SER A 26 1.50 10.43 10.84
N GLY A 27 1.30 10.77 9.56
CA GLY A 27 1.64 9.88 8.44
C GLY A 27 0.70 8.69 8.20
N LYS A 28 -0.55 8.70 8.71
CA LYS A 28 -1.53 7.59 8.55
C LYS A 28 -1.61 7.05 7.12
N THR A 29 -1.72 7.95 6.15
CA THR A 29 -1.82 7.59 4.73
C THR A 29 -0.54 6.93 4.23
N ALA A 30 0.63 7.43 4.65
CA ALA A 30 1.92 6.86 4.26
C ALA A 30 2.11 5.45 4.85
N VAL A 31 1.73 5.25 6.11
CA VAL A 31 1.68 3.94 6.78
C VAL A 31 0.78 2.96 6.02
N LEU A 32 -0.42 3.41 5.63
CA LEU A 32 -1.38 2.54 4.94
C LEU A 32 -0.93 2.19 3.52
N VAL A 33 -0.32 3.14 2.79
CA VAL A 33 0.30 2.87 1.47
C VAL A 33 1.44 1.88 1.62
N GLN A 34 2.38 2.12 2.54
CA GLN A 34 3.52 1.22 2.76
C GLN A 34 3.05 -0.20 3.13
N ARG A 35 2.05 -0.30 4.01
CA ARG A 35 1.42 -1.57 4.39
C ARG A 35 0.81 -2.30 3.19
N ILE A 36 0.19 -1.59 2.25
CA ILE A 36 -0.30 -2.19 1.00
C ILE A 36 0.88 -2.70 0.18
N ILE A 37 1.90 -1.87 -0.05
CA ILE A 37 3.07 -2.21 -0.86
C ILE A 37 3.75 -3.48 -0.34
N GLU A 38 4.00 -3.58 0.96
CA GLU A 38 4.59 -4.78 1.56
C GLU A 38 3.78 -6.05 1.30
N LYS A 39 2.44 -5.96 1.29
CA LYS A 39 1.60 -7.11 0.96
C LYS A 39 1.65 -7.50 -0.52
N LEU A 40 1.92 -6.54 -1.40
CA LEU A 40 1.98 -6.78 -2.85
C LEU A 40 3.33 -7.37 -3.27
N ILE A 41 4.40 -7.07 -2.53
CA ILE A 41 5.76 -7.54 -2.81
C ILE A 41 6.21 -8.69 -1.93
N ASP A 42 5.35 -9.16 -1.03
CA ASP A 42 5.57 -10.34 -0.19
C ASP A 42 5.79 -11.58 -1.07
N GLU A 43 6.99 -12.15 -1.03
CA GLU A 43 7.35 -13.34 -1.81
C GLU A 43 6.81 -14.63 -1.19
N GLU A 44 6.56 -14.66 0.12
CA GLU A 44 6.04 -15.84 0.82
C GLU A 44 4.52 -15.95 0.63
N ASN A 45 3.81 -14.82 0.66
CA ASN A 45 2.35 -14.76 0.57
C ASN A 45 1.89 -13.68 -0.42
N PRO A 46 2.09 -13.88 -1.73
CA PRO A 46 1.81 -12.87 -2.74
C PRO A 46 0.30 -12.59 -2.84
N ILE A 47 -0.06 -11.31 -2.80
CA ILE A 47 -1.42 -10.83 -3.01
C ILE A 47 -1.42 -9.83 -4.15
N ASP A 48 -2.39 -9.97 -5.05
CA ASP A 48 -2.62 -9.00 -6.11
C ASP A 48 -3.46 -7.82 -5.61
N ILE A 49 -3.14 -6.61 -6.07
CA ILE A 49 -3.81 -5.38 -5.65
C ILE A 49 -5.32 -5.37 -5.95
N ASP A 50 -5.77 -6.10 -6.98
CA ASP A 50 -7.18 -6.26 -7.31
C ASP A 50 -7.95 -7.18 -6.34
N ARG A 51 -7.24 -7.85 -5.42
CA ARG A 51 -7.82 -8.59 -4.30
C ARG A 51 -7.95 -7.77 -3.02
N LEU A 52 -7.51 -6.51 -3.03
CA LEU A 52 -7.65 -5.59 -1.91
C LEU A 52 -8.85 -4.66 -2.12
N LEU A 53 -9.60 -4.43 -1.04
CA LEU A 53 -10.61 -3.39 -0.97
C LEU A 53 -10.08 -2.25 -0.11
N VAL A 54 -9.90 -1.08 -0.71
CA VAL A 54 -9.52 0.16 -0.04
C VAL A 54 -10.69 1.12 -0.12
N VAL A 55 -11.20 1.54 1.03
CA VAL A 55 -12.35 2.46 1.12
C VAL A 55 -11.91 3.74 1.82
N THR A 56 -12.28 4.87 1.25
CA THR A 56 -12.00 6.21 1.75
C THR A 56 -13.31 7.01 1.88
N PHE A 57 -13.25 8.14 2.58
CA PHE A 57 -14.44 8.97 2.79
C PHE A 57 -14.83 9.79 1.55
N THR A 58 -13.87 10.09 0.66
CA THR A 58 -14.11 10.94 -0.52
C THR A 58 -13.43 10.36 -1.76
N ASN A 59 -14.02 10.60 -2.93
CA ASN A 59 -13.43 10.23 -4.21
C ASN A 59 -12.05 10.86 -4.44
N ALA A 60 -11.80 12.03 -3.86
CA ALA A 60 -10.50 12.69 -3.91
C ALA A 60 -9.45 11.90 -3.11
N ALA A 61 -9.81 11.42 -1.91
CA ALA A 61 -8.93 10.58 -1.11
C ALA A 61 -8.67 9.22 -1.78
N ALA A 62 -9.68 8.62 -2.44
CA ALA A 62 -9.51 7.40 -3.23
C ALA A 62 -8.52 7.61 -4.40
N SER A 63 -8.66 8.73 -5.12
CA SER A 63 -7.75 9.10 -6.21
C SER A 63 -6.32 9.32 -5.71
N GLU A 64 -6.16 10.04 -4.61
CA GLU A 64 -4.86 10.27 -3.97
C GLU A 64 -4.22 8.96 -3.50
N MET A 65 -5.00 8.05 -2.92
CA MET A 65 -4.54 6.71 -2.53
C MET A 65 -4.03 5.92 -3.74
N ARG A 66 -4.77 5.93 -4.85
CA ARG A 66 -4.38 5.26 -6.09
C ARG A 66 -3.06 5.81 -6.64
N GLU A 67 -2.90 7.13 -6.67
CA GLU A 67 -1.68 7.79 -7.13
C GLU A 67 -0.48 7.42 -6.22
N LYS A 68 -0.65 7.49 -4.90
CA LYS A 68 0.41 7.17 -3.94
C LYS A 68 0.87 5.72 -4.04
N ILE A 69 -0.07 4.78 -4.21
CA ILE A 69 0.26 3.36 -4.42
C ILE A 69 1.00 3.17 -5.75
N GLY A 70 0.53 3.79 -6.83
CA GLY A 70 1.21 3.74 -8.14
C GLY A 70 2.64 4.27 -8.07
N ASN A 71 2.84 5.43 -7.45
CA ASN A 71 4.16 6.03 -7.25
C ASN A 71 5.08 5.14 -6.40
N ALA A 72 4.56 4.47 -5.37
CA ALA A 72 5.34 3.57 -4.55
C ALA A 72 5.72 2.27 -5.31
N LEU A 73 4.80 1.68 -6.08
CA LEU A 73 5.10 0.54 -6.94
C LEU A 73 6.14 0.88 -8.01
N SER A 74 6.05 2.05 -8.65
CA SER A 74 7.04 2.51 -9.61
C SER A 74 8.44 2.64 -8.98
N LYS A 75 8.53 3.18 -7.76
CA LYS A 75 9.80 3.27 -7.02
C LYS A 75 10.38 1.90 -6.69
N GLU A 76 9.56 0.91 -6.33
CA GLU A 76 10.05 -0.45 -6.12
C GLU A 76 10.50 -1.08 -7.45
N LEU A 77 9.80 -0.80 -8.55
CA LEU A 77 10.18 -1.29 -9.89
C LEU A 77 11.50 -0.66 -10.37
N GLU A 78 11.77 0.61 -10.07
CA GLU A 78 13.06 1.25 -10.36
C GLU A 78 14.24 0.52 -9.68
N LYS A 79 14.03 0.00 -8.45
CA LYS A 79 15.04 -0.80 -7.74
C LYS A 79 15.19 -2.20 -8.32
N ASN A 80 14.12 -2.78 -8.87
CA ASN A 80 14.12 -4.10 -9.48
C ASN A 80 13.34 -4.13 -10.82
N PRO A 81 13.93 -3.63 -11.91
CA PRO A 81 13.20 -3.42 -13.18
C PRO A 81 12.69 -4.71 -13.83
N SER A 82 13.32 -5.85 -13.54
CA SER A 82 12.96 -7.16 -14.09
C SER A 82 11.87 -7.88 -13.29
N SER A 83 11.38 -7.30 -12.20
CA SER A 83 10.33 -7.90 -11.38
C SER A 83 9.00 -7.97 -12.12
N LYS A 84 8.65 -9.17 -12.59
CA LYS A 84 7.35 -9.46 -13.23
C LYS A 84 6.17 -9.18 -12.29
N ASN A 85 6.35 -9.42 -10.98
CA ASN A 85 5.30 -9.14 -10.00
C ASN A 85 5.00 -7.63 -9.94
N LEU A 86 6.01 -6.77 -9.80
CA LEU A 86 5.81 -5.33 -9.75
C LEU A 86 5.17 -4.77 -11.02
N GLN A 87 5.60 -5.24 -12.20
CA GLN A 87 4.97 -4.89 -13.48
C GLN A 87 3.50 -5.31 -13.53
N LYS A 88 3.17 -6.52 -13.04
CA LYS A 88 1.80 -7.01 -12.92
C LYS A 88 0.97 -6.13 -11.98
N GLN A 89 1.49 -5.77 -10.80
CA GLN A 89 0.76 -4.94 -9.84
C GLN A 89 0.44 -3.55 -10.40
N LEU A 90 1.36 -2.92 -11.13
CA LEU A 90 1.11 -1.65 -11.83
C LEU A 90 -0.01 -1.78 -12.87
N ALA A 91 -0.03 -2.87 -13.64
CA ALA A 91 -1.09 -3.12 -14.62
C ALA A 91 -2.46 -3.36 -13.96
N LEU A 92 -2.48 -4.03 -12.80
CA LEU A 92 -3.69 -4.31 -12.03
C LEU A 92 -4.21 -3.12 -11.23
N LEU A 93 -3.38 -2.11 -10.96
CA LEU A 93 -3.77 -0.93 -10.19
C LEU A 93 -5.05 -0.29 -10.75
N ASN A 94 -5.19 -0.17 -12.08
CA ASN A 94 -6.38 0.38 -12.72
C ASN A 94 -7.66 -0.43 -12.47
N LYS A 95 -7.54 -1.73 -12.16
CA LYS A 95 -8.65 -2.63 -11.82
C LYS A 95 -8.88 -2.73 -10.31
N ALA A 96 -7.99 -2.19 -9.48
CA ALA A 96 -8.08 -2.27 -8.03
C ALA A 96 -9.32 -1.54 -7.47
N SER A 97 -9.92 -2.16 -6.46
CA SER A 97 -11.08 -1.62 -5.74
C SER A 97 -10.65 -0.58 -4.70
N ILE A 98 -10.29 0.61 -5.20
CA ILE A 98 -9.99 1.80 -4.39
C ILE A 98 -11.14 2.79 -4.59
N LYS A 99 -11.99 2.94 -3.57
CA LYS A 99 -13.25 3.69 -3.62
C LYS A 99 -13.35 4.74 -2.51
#